data_AF-A0A2X2T3X1-F1
#
_entry.id   AF-A0A2X2T3X1-F1
#
_cell.length_a   1.000
_cell.length_b   1.000
_cell.length_c   1.000
_cell.angle_alpha   90.00
_cell.angle_beta   90.00
_cell.angle_gamma   90.00
#
_symmetry.space_group_name_H-M   'P 1'
#
loop_
_entity.id
_entity.type
_entity.pdbx_description
1 polymer ?
#
loop_
_entity_poly.entity_id
_entity_poly.type
_entity_poly.pdbx_seq_one_letter_code
_entity_poly.pdbx_strand_id
1 'polypeptide(L)' 'MQEELTTSQELTEQEWDLIQAIRNYKRAYPNGSRNLLAYIYELLARLLDRD' A
#
# COMPACT_ATOMS: atom_id res chain seq x y z
N MET A 1 19.50 -9.65 -12.62
CA MET A 1 19.18 -8.48 -11.78
C MET A 1 18.55 -9.03 -10.52
N GLN A 2 19.30 -9.07 -9.41
CA GLN A 2 18.78 -9.53 -8.14
C GLN A 2 18.17 -8.31 -7.44
N GLU A 3 16.85 -8.26 -7.30
CA GLU A 3 16.22 -7.30 -6.39
C GLU A 3 16.36 -7.87 -4.99
N GLU A 4 17.46 -7.52 -4.33
CA GLU A 4 17.65 -7.76 -2.91
C GLU A 4 17.22 -6.49 -2.18
N LEU A 5 15.95 -6.43 -1.79
CA LEU A 5 15.44 -5.39 -0.90
C LEU A 5 14.56 -6.04 0.15
N THR A 6 15.19 -6.49 1.24
CA THR A 6 14.53 -6.49 2.55
C THR A 6 15.55 -6.15 3.62
N THR A 7 16.02 -4.90 3.64
CA THR A 7 16.44 -4.31 4.91
C THR A 7 15.20 -4.31 5.79
N SER A 8 15.21 -5.09 6.87
CA SER A 8 14.11 -5.15 7.85
C SER A 8 14.04 -3.82 8.61
N GLN A 9 13.65 -2.76 7.92
CA GLN A 9 13.24 -1.52 8.56
C GLN A 9 11.85 -1.77 9.14
N GLU A 10 11.66 -1.39 10.39
CA GLU A 10 10.33 -1.43 11.00
C GLU A 10 9.43 -0.46 10.25
N LEU A 11 8.37 -1.00 9.62
CA LEU A 11 7.35 -0.21 8.97
C LEU A 11 6.45 0.42 10.03
N THR A 12 6.07 1.66 9.80
CA THR A 12 4.94 2.26 10.52
C THR A 12 3.64 1.53 10.18
N GLU A 13 2.64 1.66 11.05
CA GLU A 13 1.32 1.06 10.83
C GLU A 13 0.71 1.50 9.49
N GLN A 14 0.89 2.76 9.10
CA GLN A 14 0.36 3.32 7.85
C GLN A 14 1.05 2.75 6.60
N GLU A 15 2.37 2.55 6.65
CA GLU A 15 3.12 1.92 5.55
C GLU A 15 2.72 0.45 5.39
N TRP A 16 2.55 -0.26 6.51
CA TRP A 16 2.06 -1.63 6.49
C TRP A 16 0.64 -1.71 5.90
N ASP A 17 -0.24 -0.80 6.29
CA ASP A 17 -1.61 -0.76 5.80
C ASP A 17 -1.67 -0.47 4.29
N LEU A 18 -0.78 0.39 3.77
CA LEU A 18 -0.66 0.63 2.32
C LEU A 18 -0.28 -0.65 1.57
N ILE A 19 0.69 -1.40 2.10
CA ILE A 19 1.11 -2.68 1.51
C ILE A 19 -0.05 -3.68 1.50
N GLN A 20 -0.82 -3.77 2.59
CA GLN A 20 -1.96 -4.67 2.67
C GLN A 20 -3.09 -4.25 1.72
N ALA A 21 -3.41 -2.96 1.64
CA ALA A 21 -4.42 -2.44 0.72
C ALA A 21 -4.09 -2.77 -0.74
N ILE A 22 -2.83 -2.58 -1.17
CA ILE A 22 -2.36 -2.93 -2.51
C ILE A 22 -2.46 -4.44 -2.78
N ARG A 23 -2.04 -5.28 -1.82
CA ARG A 23 -2.14 -6.75 -1.93
C ARG A 23 -3.60 -7.20 -2.05
N ASN A 24 -4.49 -6.59 -1.27
CA ASN A 24 -5.92 -6.87 -1.30
C ASN A 24 -6.55 -6.41 -2.62
N TYR A 25 -6.10 -5.29 -3.18
CA TYR A 25 -6.55 -4.83 -4.49
C TYR A 25 -6.20 -5.81 -5.60
N LYS A 26 -4.97 -6.33 -5.60
CA LYS A 26 -4.56 -7.38 -6.55
C LYS A 26 -5.38 -8.66 -6.42
N ARG A 27 -5.79 -9.03 -5.19
CA ARG A 27 -6.59 -10.25 -4.92
C ARG A 27 -8.07 -10.08 -5.25
N ALA A 28 -8.63 -8.90 -4.98
CA ALA A 28 -10.04 -8.61 -5.20
C ALA A 28 -10.34 -8.26 -6.66
N TYR A 29 -9.34 -7.88 -7.46
CA TYR A 29 -9.57 -7.56 -8.87
C TYR A 29 -10.18 -8.76 -9.64
N PRO A 30 -11.27 -8.55 -10.41
CA PRO A 30 -11.91 -7.26 -10.73
C PRO A 30 -13.05 -6.84 -9.78
N ASN A 31 -13.51 -7.69 -8.86
CA ASN A 31 -14.69 -7.48 -8.02
C ASN A 31 -14.35 -6.81 -6.68
N GLY A 32 -14.65 -5.51 -6.55
CA GLY A 32 -14.39 -4.70 -5.34
C GLY A 32 -13.32 -3.62 -5.49
N SER A 33 -12.88 -3.36 -6.72
CA SER A 33 -11.69 -2.56 -7.05
C SER A 33 -11.85 -1.04 -6.82
N ARG A 34 -13.04 -0.45 -7.00
CA ARG A 34 -13.18 1.02 -6.97
C ARG A 34 -12.93 1.64 -5.60
N ASN A 35 -13.59 1.12 -4.56
CA ASN A 35 -13.45 1.68 -3.21
C ASN A 35 -12.04 1.45 -2.64
N LEU A 36 -11.44 0.31 -2.98
CA LEU A 36 -10.11 -0.04 -2.50
C LEU A 36 -9.02 0.78 -3.20
N LEU A 37 -9.20 1.10 -4.49
CA LEU A 37 -8.30 2.00 -5.20
C LEU A 37 -8.34 3.42 -4.62
N ALA A 38 -9.53 3.95 -4.31
CA ALA A 38 -9.67 5.23 -3.63
C ALA A 38 -8.97 5.23 -2.26
N TYR A 39 -9.13 4.16 -1.49
CA TYR A 39 -8.45 3.98 -0.20
C TYR A 39 -6.92 3.99 -0.33
N ILE A 40 -6.37 3.29 -1.32
CA ILE A 40 -4.93 3.28 -1.59
C ILE A 40 -4.41 4.68 -1.90
N TYR A 41 -5.13 5.46 -2.72
CA TYR A 41 -4.71 6.81 -3.07
C TYR A 41 -4.77 7.78 -1.89
N GLU A 42 -5.79 7.67 -1.04
CA GLU A 42 -5.90 8.49 0.17
C GLU A 42 -4.76 8.18 1.14
N LEU A 43 -4.47 6.91 1.37
CA LEU A 43 -3.40 6.49 2.28
C LEU A 43 -2.01 6.87 1.75
N LEU A 44 -1.79 6.78 0.44
CA LEU A 44 -0.57 7.26 -0.21
C LEU A 44 -0.42 8.78 -0.06
N ALA A 45 -1.50 9.55 -0.24
CA ALA A 45 -1.47 11.00 -0.05
C ALA A 45 -1.06 11.37 1.39
N ARG A 46 -1.64 10.70 2.40
CA ARG A 46 -1.27 10.90 3.81
C ARG A 46 0.19 10.58 4.12
N LEU A 47 0.76 9.54 3.49
CA LEU A 47 2.16 9.17 3.67
C LEU A 47 3.13 10.11 2.94
N LEU A 48 2.68 10.75 1.86
CA LEU A 48 3.48 11.67 1.05
C LEU A 48 3.38 13.13 1.49
N ASP A 49 2.30 13.49 2.21
CA ASP A 49 2.21 14.76 2.94
C ASP A 49 3.32 14.79 3.99
N ARG A 50 4.45 15.36 3.58
CA ARG A 50 5.53 15.80 4.45
C ARG A 50 5.09 17.11 5.07
N ASP A 51 4.69 17.08 6.33
CA ASP A 51 4.94 18.22 7.22
C ASP A 51 6.45 18.48 7.29
#